data_AF-A0A3S0ENJ4-F1
#
_entry.id   AF-A0A3S0ENJ4-F1
#
_cell.length_a   1.000
_cell.length_b   1.000
_cell.length_c   1.000
_cell.angle_alpha   90.00
_cell.angle_beta   90.00
_cell.angle_gamma   90.00
#
_symmetry.space_group_name_H-M   'P 1'
#
loop_
_entity.id
_entity.type
_entity.pdbx_description
1 polymer ?
#
loop_
_entity_poly.entity_id
_entity_poly.type
_entity_poly.pdbx_seq_one_letter_code
_entity_poly.pdbx_strand_id
1 'polypeptide(L)'
;MHTKQAQVSDYQSQNLSLANQTVDLLDRLDRRKELPFDPLKPIQKSSPLVRRVVRPAVDRIALGETNFAPPADSAIDVRGEAAKKSSSHETLDEFVYEFRLANSRSAALRNIEPWRAESELKFAQNSKRAAESGRYLDEETRLRTIEIAEARLAKAQIAADAAGPTKYAQTVRCLRDYAVAISKHLSDLADSQEHARAARHLAVDLELMVRAVKNLEKGGAGDLPQVNLVEPFDYVARIAKVRDHLEEKISRINSNQDKRLDRLVEQNSILTQLQNRLPELPGDGVIFFFSREGLIIKTPMSKPGNILVGVDRQEYPKSKLRPDGTFLSPNGETVKVEMTYKAIDVPRWKNAGNGPNGAGIDRFAGDDIAGAVIVRPKAGAKPIQANKRVFVEKEVVGLIGELPADVIEGMAFKELAKRFGNMEYSRKPSEVKAV
;
A
#
# COMPACT_ATOMS: atom_id res chain seq x y z
N MET A 1 -36.93 7.27 30.97
CA MET A 1 -36.14 6.02 31.05
C MET A 1 -35.66 5.48 29.69
N HIS A 2 -36.31 5.79 28.56
CA HIS A 2 -35.91 5.26 27.24
C HIS A 2 -34.64 5.87 26.61
N THR A 3 -34.18 7.04 27.03
CA THR A 3 -32.98 7.70 26.47
C THR A 3 -31.65 7.11 26.96
N LYS A 4 -31.60 6.55 28.17
CA LYS A 4 -30.38 5.92 28.71
C LYS A 4 -30.10 4.54 28.10
N GLN A 5 -31.12 3.78 27.71
CA GLN A 5 -30.94 2.47 27.08
C GLN A 5 -30.43 2.59 25.63
N ALA A 6 -30.88 3.62 24.89
CA ALA A 6 -30.38 3.88 23.54
C ALA A 6 -28.89 4.27 23.53
N GLN A 7 -28.47 5.17 24.43
CA GLN A 7 -27.07 5.58 24.56
C GLN A 7 -26.14 4.42 24.98
N VAL A 8 -26.62 3.50 25.81
CA VAL A 8 -25.86 2.31 26.21
C VAL A 8 -25.73 1.29 25.07
N SER A 9 -26.77 1.15 24.23
CA SER A 9 -26.76 0.28 23.05
C SER A 9 -25.80 0.79 21.97
N ASP A 10 -25.79 2.10 21.71
CA ASP A 10 -24.86 2.72 20.76
C ASP A 10 -23.41 2.67 21.25
N TYR A 11 -23.19 2.81 22.54
CA TYR A 11 -21.87 2.66 23.15
C TYR A 11 -21.34 1.22 23.08
N GLN A 12 -22.22 0.23 23.27
CA GLN A 12 -21.88 -1.19 23.14
C GLN A 12 -21.55 -1.57 21.70
N SER A 13 -22.29 -1.04 20.72
CA SER A 13 -22.03 -1.31 19.30
C SER A 13 -20.72 -0.67 18.83
N GLN A 14 -20.37 0.53 19.33
CA GLN A 14 -19.11 1.20 19.04
C GLN A 14 -17.91 0.44 19.65
N ASN A 15 -17.99 0.01 20.91
CA ASN A 15 -16.92 -0.75 21.55
C ASN A 15 -16.72 -2.13 20.91
N LEU A 16 -17.81 -2.80 20.51
CA LEU A 16 -17.73 -4.07 19.80
C LEU A 16 -17.13 -3.89 18.39
N SER A 17 -17.49 -2.80 17.70
CA SER A 17 -16.88 -2.44 16.40
C SER A 17 -15.39 -2.16 16.53
N LEU A 18 -14.97 -1.42 17.57
CA LEU A 18 -13.57 -1.08 17.81
C LEU A 18 -12.74 -2.29 18.22
N ALA A 19 -13.30 -3.18 19.05
CA ALA A 19 -12.68 -4.44 19.43
C ALA A 19 -12.51 -5.35 18.21
N ASN A 20 -13.55 -5.48 17.37
CA ASN A 20 -13.48 -6.26 16.15
C ASN A 20 -12.47 -5.67 15.15
N GLN A 21 -12.40 -4.35 14.99
CA GLN A 21 -11.38 -3.70 14.14
C GLN A 21 -9.96 -3.95 14.67
N THR A 22 -9.79 -3.97 15.99
CA THR A 22 -8.48 -4.22 16.63
C THR A 22 -8.06 -5.67 16.46
N VAL A 23 -8.97 -6.63 16.64
CA VAL A 23 -8.74 -8.06 16.39
C VAL A 23 -8.43 -8.32 14.91
N ASP A 24 -9.18 -7.72 13.99
CA ASP A 24 -8.97 -7.87 12.54
C ASP A 24 -7.63 -7.26 12.08
N LEU A 25 -7.17 -6.19 12.75
CA LEU A 25 -5.85 -5.58 12.52
C LEU A 25 -4.71 -6.42 13.10
N LEU A 26 -4.90 -7.01 14.29
CA LEU A 26 -3.91 -7.89 14.92
C LEU A 26 -3.75 -9.19 14.14
N ASP A 27 -4.85 -9.78 13.64
CA ASP A 27 -4.83 -10.96 12.77
C ASP A 27 -4.14 -10.67 11.43
N ARG A 28 -4.21 -9.43 10.93
CA ARG A 28 -3.45 -8.97 9.74
C ARG A 28 -1.97 -8.76 10.01
N LEU A 29 -1.59 -8.43 11.24
CA LEU A 29 -0.20 -8.21 11.66
C LEU A 29 0.51 -9.54 11.95
N ASP A 30 -0.18 -10.51 12.57
CA ASP A 30 0.38 -11.82 12.91
C ASP A 30 0.68 -12.67 11.66
N ARG A 31 -0.17 -12.58 10.63
CA ARG A 31 0.07 -13.21 9.31
C ARG A 31 1.34 -12.71 8.60
N ARG A 32 1.99 -11.63 9.07
CA ARG A 32 3.16 -11.03 8.41
C ARG A 32 4.51 -11.36 9.04
N LYS A 33 4.57 -12.07 10.18
CA LYS A 33 5.80 -12.61 10.84
C LYS A 33 7.10 -11.76 10.76
N GLU A 34 7.00 -10.43 10.68
CA GLU A 34 8.16 -9.55 10.59
C GLU A 34 7.88 -8.25 11.36
N LEU A 35 8.11 -8.29 12.68
CA LEU A 35 8.26 -7.07 13.47
C LEU A 35 9.46 -7.22 14.42
N PRO A 36 10.45 -6.30 14.38
CA PRO A 36 11.56 -6.25 15.33
C PRO A 36 11.16 -5.65 16.71
N PHE A 37 9.86 -5.53 17.00
CA PHE A 37 9.33 -4.94 18.22
C PHE A 37 8.27 -5.86 18.83
N ASP A 38 8.29 -6.04 20.16
CA ASP A 38 7.30 -6.81 20.90
C ASP A 38 5.96 -6.03 20.99
N PRO A 39 4.91 -6.44 20.23
CA PRO A 39 3.63 -5.75 20.23
C PRO A 39 2.89 -5.85 21.57
N LEU A 40 3.36 -6.70 22.50
CA LEU A 40 2.76 -6.89 23.82
C LEU A 40 3.27 -5.87 24.86
N LYS A 41 4.37 -5.16 24.60
CA LYS A 41 4.96 -4.23 25.57
C LYS A 41 4.02 -3.09 26.03
N PRO A 42 3.16 -2.51 25.16
CA PRO A 42 2.12 -1.56 25.58
C PRO A 42 1.00 -2.24 26.40
N ILE A 43 0.61 -3.47 26.02
CA ILE A 43 -0.41 -4.27 26.73
C ILE A 43 0.06 -4.62 28.15
N GLN A 44 1.35 -4.88 28.34
CA GLN A 44 1.95 -5.14 29.66
C GLN A 44 1.86 -3.93 30.61
N LYS A 45 1.73 -2.70 30.09
CA LYS A 45 1.57 -1.47 30.88
C LYS A 45 0.11 -1.02 31.03
N SER A 46 -0.80 -1.57 30.23
CA SER A 46 -2.23 -1.21 30.21
C SER A 46 -2.98 -1.64 31.49
N SER A 47 -4.22 -1.16 31.66
CA SER A 47 -5.03 -1.47 32.83
C SER A 47 -5.30 -2.99 32.99
N PRO A 48 -5.56 -3.49 34.22
CA PRO A 48 -5.84 -4.90 34.45
C PRO A 48 -7.00 -5.46 33.61
N LEU A 49 -7.94 -4.59 33.22
CA LEU A 49 -9.08 -4.93 32.38
C LEU A 49 -8.66 -5.17 30.92
N VAL A 50 -7.82 -4.28 30.36
CA VAL A 50 -7.24 -4.44 29.02
C VAL A 50 -6.35 -5.69 28.96
N ARG A 51 -5.57 -5.96 30.02
CA ARG A 51 -4.80 -7.22 30.14
C ARG A 51 -5.67 -8.46 30.22
N ARG A 52 -6.84 -8.41 30.88
CA ARG A 52 -7.75 -9.58 30.98
C ARG A 52 -8.53 -9.86 29.70
N VAL A 53 -8.83 -8.84 28.89
CA VAL A 53 -9.65 -9.00 27.68
C VAL A 53 -8.78 -9.16 26.42
N VAL A 54 -7.76 -8.33 26.26
CA VAL A 54 -6.98 -8.27 25.02
C VAL A 54 -5.87 -9.33 25.02
N ARG A 55 -5.25 -9.62 26.17
CA ARG A 55 -4.14 -10.57 26.23
C ARG A 55 -4.53 -12.02 25.89
N PRO A 56 -5.65 -12.58 26.40
CA PRO A 56 -6.05 -13.94 26.02
C PRO A 56 -6.43 -14.05 24.53
N ALA A 57 -6.97 -12.98 23.94
CA ALA A 57 -7.25 -12.93 22.51
C ALA A 57 -5.95 -12.89 21.69
N VAL A 58 -4.98 -12.05 22.08
CA VAL A 58 -3.67 -11.97 21.42
C VAL A 58 -2.86 -13.26 21.57
N ASP A 59 -2.83 -13.86 22.76
CA ASP A 59 -2.10 -15.10 23.03
C ASP A 59 -2.67 -16.28 22.22
N ARG A 60 -3.99 -16.33 21.96
CA ARG A 60 -4.63 -17.40 21.16
C ARG A 60 -4.55 -17.18 19.66
N ILE A 61 -4.55 -15.92 19.21
CA ILE A 61 -4.26 -15.58 17.81
C ILE A 61 -2.81 -15.95 17.47
N ALA A 62 -1.86 -15.67 18.37
CA ALA A 62 -0.46 -16.09 18.23
C ALA A 62 -0.28 -17.63 18.20
N LEU A 63 -1.27 -18.39 18.68
CA LEU A 63 -1.33 -19.85 18.60
C LEU A 63 -2.08 -20.35 17.35
N GLY A 64 -2.58 -19.47 16.49
CA GLY A 64 -3.22 -19.80 15.21
C GLY A 64 -4.71 -20.15 15.28
N GLU A 65 -5.39 -19.88 16.39
CA GLU A 65 -6.83 -20.16 16.55
C GLU A 65 -7.69 -19.06 15.90
N THR A 66 -8.36 -19.36 14.78
CA THR A 66 -9.08 -18.35 13.95
C THR A 66 -10.60 -18.35 14.08
N ASN A 67 -11.19 -19.29 14.84
CA ASN A 67 -12.64 -19.36 15.08
C ASN A 67 -12.92 -19.38 16.58
N PHE A 68 -13.15 -18.20 17.16
CA PHE A 68 -13.57 -18.08 18.56
C PHE A 68 -14.98 -17.47 18.65
N ALA A 69 -15.91 -18.24 19.20
CA ALA A 69 -17.11 -17.71 19.82
C ALA A 69 -16.87 -17.72 21.34
N PRO A 70 -17.09 -16.61 22.06
CA PRO A 70 -16.91 -16.61 23.51
C PRO A 70 -17.84 -17.64 24.15
N PRO A 71 -17.39 -18.41 25.16
CA PRO A 71 -18.24 -19.38 25.83
C PRO A 71 -19.45 -18.66 26.46
N ALA A 72 -20.64 -19.25 26.33
CA ALA A 72 -21.90 -18.67 26.79
C ALA A 72 -21.88 -18.28 28.29
N ASP A 73 -21.04 -18.94 29.08
CA ASP A 73 -20.87 -18.70 30.52
C ASP A 73 -19.77 -17.68 30.87
N SER A 74 -19.12 -17.06 29.86
CA SER A 74 -18.19 -15.93 30.04
C SER A 74 -18.88 -14.57 30.10
N ALA A 75 -20.21 -14.56 30.21
CA ALA A 75 -20.94 -13.47 30.86
C ALA A 75 -20.59 -13.41 32.36
N ILE A 76 -19.29 -13.37 32.69
CA ILE A 76 -18.81 -12.78 33.93
C ILE A 76 -19.42 -11.39 33.93
N ASP A 77 -20.03 -11.04 35.04
CA ASP A 77 -20.76 -9.82 35.31
C ASP A 77 -19.87 -8.56 35.12
N VAL A 78 -19.59 -8.23 33.86
CA VAL A 78 -18.98 -6.95 33.44
C VAL A 78 -19.90 -5.80 33.86
N ARG A 79 -21.20 -6.07 34.11
CA ARG A 79 -22.16 -5.08 34.64
C ARG A 79 -21.88 -4.74 36.11
N GLY A 80 -21.40 -5.68 36.92
CA GLY A 80 -21.13 -5.50 38.36
C GLY A 80 -19.76 -4.87 38.68
N GLU A 81 -18.70 -5.21 37.94
CA GLU A 81 -17.35 -4.66 38.18
C GLU A 81 -17.10 -3.32 37.46
N ALA A 82 -17.65 -3.09 36.26
CA ALA A 82 -17.50 -1.81 35.57
C ALA A 82 -18.28 -0.68 36.27
N ALA A 83 -19.40 -1.00 36.93
CA ALA A 83 -20.19 -0.04 37.71
C ALA A 83 -19.55 0.33 39.06
N LYS A 84 -18.57 -0.44 39.56
CA LYS A 84 -17.89 -0.18 40.85
C LYS A 84 -16.51 0.48 40.71
N LYS A 85 -15.97 0.58 39.50
CA LYS A 85 -14.66 1.21 39.21
C LYS A 85 -14.71 2.22 38.05
N SER A 86 -15.87 2.84 37.81
CA SER A 86 -15.99 3.92 36.83
C SER A 86 -15.38 5.23 37.37
N SER A 87 -14.06 5.30 37.34
CA SER A 87 -13.31 6.56 37.33
C SER A 87 -12.28 6.61 36.20
N SER A 88 -12.28 5.65 35.26
CA SER A 88 -11.18 5.50 34.28
C SER A 88 -11.67 5.34 32.84
N HIS A 89 -12.66 6.14 32.43
CA HIS A 89 -13.01 6.31 31.01
C HIS A 89 -11.79 6.77 30.18
N GLU A 90 -10.84 7.46 30.83
CA GLU A 90 -9.57 7.91 30.28
C GLU A 90 -8.69 6.74 29.78
N THR A 91 -8.73 5.57 30.39
CA THR A 91 -7.72 4.51 30.14
C THR A 91 -7.88 3.75 28.81
N LEU A 92 -9.08 3.67 28.25
CA LEU A 92 -9.30 2.98 26.96
C LEU A 92 -8.98 3.90 25.79
N ASP A 93 -9.44 5.15 25.87
CA ASP A 93 -9.18 6.16 24.84
C ASP A 93 -7.68 6.46 24.78
N GLU A 94 -7.02 6.64 25.93
CA GLU A 94 -5.57 6.80 26.03
C GLU A 94 -4.81 5.61 25.40
N PHE A 95 -5.22 4.37 25.67
CA PHE A 95 -4.61 3.18 25.05
C PHE A 95 -4.78 3.16 23.53
N VAL A 96 -5.98 3.48 23.02
CA VAL A 96 -6.26 3.52 21.58
C VAL A 96 -5.41 4.61 20.90
N TYR A 97 -5.19 5.75 21.56
CA TYR A 97 -4.35 6.81 21.03
C TYR A 97 -2.86 6.45 21.01
N GLU A 98 -2.32 5.95 22.11
CA GLU A 98 -0.94 5.46 22.18
C GLU A 98 -0.67 4.39 21.12
N PHE A 99 -1.62 3.48 20.92
CA PHE A 99 -1.52 2.45 19.89
C PHE A 99 -1.53 3.05 18.48
N ARG A 100 -2.38 4.04 18.19
CA ARG A 100 -2.41 4.74 16.89
C ARG A 100 -1.12 5.54 16.64
N LEU A 101 -0.59 6.21 17.65
CA LEU A 101 0.67 6.94 17.57
C LEU A 101 1.83 5.98 17.29
N ALA A 102 1.92 4.86 18.03
CA ALA A 102 2.93 3.85 17.81
C ALA A 102 2.85 3.20 16.41
N ASN A 103 1.63 2.91 15.94
CA ASN A 103 1.42 2.34 14.61
C ASN A 103 1.78 3.30 13.48
N SER A 104 1.39 4.57 13.58
CA SER A 104 1.75 5.59 12.59
C SER A 104 3.26 5.83 12.56
N ARG A 105 3.92 5.88 13.73
CA ARG A 105 5.38 5.93 13.85
C ARG A 105 6.06 4.72 13.19
N SER A 106 5.60 3.51 13.49
CA SER A 106 6.13 2.26 12.91
C SER A 106 5.94 2.21 11.39
N ALA A 107 4.79 2.67 10.90
CA ALA A 107 4.54 2.79 9.47
C ALA A 107 5.48 3.81 8.80
N ALA A 108 5.68 4.97 9.41
CA ALA A 108 6.61 5.99 8.91
C ALA A 108 8.06 5.45 8.86
N LEU A 109 8.54 4.83 9.94
CA LEU A 109 9.88 4.24 10.01
C LEU A 109 10.10 3.19 8.92
N ARG A 110 9.17 2.24 8.75
CA ARG A 110 9.27 1.21 7.70
C ARG A 110 9.35 1.81 6.29
N ASN A 111 8.67 2.92 6.04
CA ASN A 111 8.71 3.59 4.73
C ASN A 111 9.94 4.49 4.54
N ILE A 112 10.71 4.74 5.60
CA ILE A 112 11.95 5.53 5.58
C ILE A 112 13.19 4.65 5.45
N GLU A 113 13.17 3.43 5.97
CA GLU A 113 14.31 2.49 5.89
C GLU A 113 14.89 2.34 4.48
N PRO A 114 14.09 2.22 3.39
CA PRO A 114 14.62 2.21 2.02
C PRO A 114 15.44 3.45 1.67
N TRP A 115 15.04 4.63 2.15
CA TRP A 115 15.73 5.89 1.90
C TRP A 115 17.04 6.01 2.67
N ARG A 116 17.08 5.49 3.90
CA ARG A 116 18.30 5.40 4.71
C ARG A 116 19.30 4.45 4.06
N ALA A 117 18.84 3.27 3.65
CA ALA A 117 19.69 2.29 2.98
C ALA A 117 20.25 2.82 1.65
N GLU A 118 19.44 3.51 0.84
CA GLU A 118 19.90 4.16 -0.40
C GLU A 118 20.95 5.25 -0.13
N SER A 119 20.78 6.03 0.95
CA SER A 119 21.70 7.09 1.33
C SER A 119 23.05 6.53 1.80
N GLU A 120 23.04 5.48 2.63
CA GLU A 120 24.25 4.77 3.05
C GLU A 120 24.96 4.11 1.87
N LEU A 121 24.22 3.52 0.92
CA LEU A 121 24.78 2.94 -0.29
C LEU A 121 25.53 3.99 -1.11
N LYS A 122 24.92 5.17 -1.32
CA LYS A 122 25.56 6.29 -2.02
C LYS A 122 26.78 6.82 -1.27
N PHE A 123 26.69 6.92 0.05
CA PHE A 123 27.83 7.32 0.87
C PHE A 123 28.98 6.32 0.69
N ALA A 124 28.73 5.01 0.80
CA ALA A 124 29.74 3.98 0.63
C ALA A 124 30.36 3.98 -0.78
N GLN A 125 29.54 4.18 -1.83
CA GLN A 125 30.03 4.34 -3.20
C GLN A 125 30.96 5.55 -3.35
N ASN A 126 30.60 6.68 -2.75
CA ASN A 126 31.43 7.89 -2.78
C ASN A 126 32.71 7.72 -1.96
N SER A 127 32.65 7.05 -0.81
CA SER A 127 33.83 6.71 0.00
C SER A 127 34.79 5.80 -0.76
N LYS A 128 34.27 4.79 -1.48
CA LYS A 128 35.09 3.93 -2.34
C LYS A 128 35.77 4.73 -3.44
N ARG A 129 35.02 5.55 -4.18
CA ARG A 129 35.58 6.43 -5.22
C ARG A 129 36.65 7.38 -4.67
N ALA A 130 36.42 7.93 -3.47
CA ALA A 130 37.39 8.80 -2.82
C ALA A 130 38.68 8.03 -2.46
N ALA A 131 38.56 6.81 -1.91
CA ALA A 131 39.69 5.94 -1.61
C ALA A 131 40.49 5.57 -2.86
N GLU A 132 39.81 5.21 -3.94
CA GLU A 132 40.43 4.90 -5.24
C GLU A 132 41.12 6.12 -5.85
N SER A 133 40.57 7.31 -5.64
CA SER A 133 41.13 8.58 -6.13
C SER A 133 42.31 9.11 -5.29
N GLY A 134 42.64 8.46 -4.17
CA GLY A 134 43.65 8.92 -3.23
C GLY A 134 45.04 9.08 -3.86
N ARG A 135 45.35 10.28 -4.36
CA ARG A 135 46.64 10.61 -5.00
C ARG A 135 47.80 10.82 -4.00
N TYR A 136 47.57 10.65 -2.70
CA TYR A 136 48.51 11.05 -1.64
C TYR A 136 48.66 10.05 -0.48
N LEU A 137 48.21 8.81 -0.64
CA LEU A 137 48.43 7.74 0.35
C LEU A 137 49.55 6.82 -0.17
N ASP A 138 50.35 6.27 0.73
CA ASP A 138 51.19 5.12 0.39
C ASP A 138 50.31 3.94 -0.04
N GLU A 139 50.86 3.04 -0.85
CA GLU A 139 50.08 1.99 -1.51
C GLU A 139 49.41 1.04 -0.50
N GLU A 140 50.04 0.74 0.62
CA GLU A 140 49.49 -0.14 1.66
C GLU A 140 48.27 0.49 2.34
N THR A 141 48.37 1.78 2.71
CA THR A 141 47.25 2.54 3.28
C THR A 141 46.11 2.72 2.28
N ARG A 142 46.43 2.94 1.00
CA ARG A 142 45.44 3.02 -0.08
C ARG A 142 44.65 1.72 -0.20
N LEU A 143 45.33 0.58 -0.27
CA LEU A 143 44.71 -0.75 -0.38
C LEU A 143 43.82 -1.08 0.83
N ARG A 144 44.29 -0.83 2.06
CA ARG A 144 43.47 -1.01 3.28
C ARG A 144 42.21 -0.13 3.27
N THR A 145 42.34 1.11 2.82
CA THR A 145 41.20 2.04 2.75
C THR A 145 40.17 1.58 1.72
N ILE A 146 40.63 1.05 0.57
CA ILE A 146 39.76 0.44 -0.43
C ILE A 146 39.04 -0.78 0.13
N GLU A 147 39.75 -1.69 0.81
CA GLU A 147 39.16 -2.88 1.41
C GLU A 147 38.05 -2.54 2.43
N ILE A 148 38.31 -1.56 3.32
CA ILE A 148 37.31 -1.07 4.26
C ILE A 148 36.10 -0.46 3.53
N ALA A 149 36.34 0.31 2.47
CA ALA A 149 35.26 0.92 1.68
C ALA A 149 34.44 -0.14 0.93
N GLU A 150 35.06 -1.20 0.44
CA GLU A 150 34.40 -2.33 -0.22
C GLU A 150 33.54 -3.15 0.74
N ALA A 151 34.06 -3.45 1.93
CA ALA A 151 33.28 -4.12 2.98
C ALA A 151 32.05 -3.28 3.37
N ARG A 152 32.22 -1.96 3.50
CA ARG A 152 31.11 -1.03 3.77
C ARG A 152 30.09 -1.01 2.62
N LEU A 153 30.56 -0.99 1.37
CA LEU A 153 29.70 -1.01 0.19
C LEU A 153 28.88 -2.29 0.11
N ALA A 154 29.50 -3.45 0.33
CA ALA A 154 28.81 -4.74 0.33
C ALA A 154 27.72 -4.78 1.41
N LYS A 155 28.02 -4.32 2.63
CA LYS A 155 27.04 -4.24 3.73
C LYS A 155 25.88 -3.29 3.39
N ALA A 156 26.18 -2.14 2.81
CA ALA A 156 25.15 -1.17 2.40
C ALA A 156 24.26 -1.71 1.28
N GLN A 157 24.82 -2.48 0.34
CA GLN A 157 24.07 -3.12 -0.74
C GLN A 157 23.08 -4.16 -0.19
N ILE A 158 23.52 -5.03 0.71
CA ILE A 158 22.64 -6.02 1.37
C ILE A 158 21.49 -5.32 2.10
N ALA A 159 21.77 -4.23 2.81
CA ALA A 159 20.75 -3.45 3.50
C ALA A 159 19.75 -2.79 2.53
N ALA A 160 20.22 -2.26 1.41
CA ALA A 160 19.36 -1.67 0.37
C ALA A 160 18.47 -2.73 -0.29
N ASP A 161 19.02 -3.90 -0.60
CA ASP A 161 18.28 -5.01 -1.19
C ASP A 161 17.20 -5.53 -0.23
N ALA A 162 17.52 -5.61 1.07
CA ALA A 162 16.56 -6.01 2.11
C ALA A 162 15.46 -4.97 2.36
N ALA A 163 15.79 -3.68 2.31
CA ALA A 163 14.82 -2.60 2.52
C ALA A 163 13.84 -2.46 1.34
N GLY A 164 14.26 -2.84 0.13
CA GLY A 164 13.43 -2.76 -1.06
C GLY A 164 13.34 -1.34 -1.65
N PRO A 165 12.44 -1.12 -2.63
CA PRO A 165 12.39 0.14 -3.38
C PRO A 165 11.81 1.29 -2.55
N THR A 166 12.35 2.49 -2.75
CA THR A 166 11.83 3.73 -2.14
C THR A 166 10.46 4.12 -2.73
N LYS A 167 9.49 4.41 -1.86
CA LYS A 167 8.10 4.74 -2.26
C LYS A 167 7.72 6.17 -1.83
N TYR A 168 8.24 7.18 -2.53
CA TYR A 168 8.12 8.59 -2.12
C TYR A 168 6.72 9.01 -1.67
N ALA A 169 5.70 8.87 -2.52
CA ALA A 169 4.34 9.28 -2.20
C ALA A 169 3.77 8.56 -0.96
N GLN A 170 4.11 7.29 -0.77
CA GLN A 170 3.69 6.52 0.40
C GLN A 170 4.42 6.99 1.66
N THR A 171 5.74 7.21 1.58
CA THR A 171 6.55 7.74 2.68
C THR A 171 6.01 9.11 3.14
N VAL A 172 5.70 10.02 2.21
CA VAL A 172 5.12 11.35 2.56
C VAL A 172 3.77 11.21 3.25
N ARG A 173 2.89 10.30 2.78
CA ARG A 173 1.59 10.03 3.42
C ARG A 173 1.75 9.48 4.84
N CYS A 174 2.62 8.48 5.04
CA CYS A 174 2.86 7.91 6.38
C CYS A 174 3.44 8.94 7.35
N LEU A 175 4.32 9.83 6.88
CA LEU A 175 4.85 10.92 7.70
C LEU A 175 3.78 11.94 8.08
N ARG A 176 2.88 12.28 7.14
CA ARG A 176 1.73 13.15 7.41
C ARG A 176 0.80 12.53 8.45
N ASP A 177 0.48 11.25 8.31
CA ASP A 177 -0.38 10.53 9.24
C ASP A 177 0.24 10.47 10.64
N TYR A 178 1.57 10.30 10.74
CA TYR A 178 2.28 10.39 12.01
C TYR A 178 2.23 11.81 12.60
N ALA A 179 2.44 12.86 11.81
CA ALA A 179 2.32 14.24 12.26
C ALA A 179 0.91 14.60 12.77
N VAL A 180 -0.14 14.07 12.13
CA VAL A 180 -1.53 14.19 12.58
C VAL A 180 -1.73 13.45 13.91
N ALA A 181 -1.22 12.22 14.03
CA ALA A 181 -1.30 11.44 15.27
C ALA A 181 -0.58 12.13 16.43
N ILE A 182 0.60 12.72 16.20
CA ILE A 182 1.33 13.52 17.19
C ILE A 182 0.48 14.72 17.62
N SER A 183 -0.04 15.50 16.66
CA SER A 183 -0.83 16.71 16.97
C SER A 183 -2.02 16.39 17.86
N LYS A 184 -2.67 15.26 17.60
CA LYS A 184 -3.79 14.77 18.40
C LYS A 184 -3.35 14.28 19.79
N HIS A 185 -2.27 13.51 19.86
CA HIS A 185 -1.74 13.07 21.16
C HIS A 185 -1.39 14.25 22.05
N LEU A 186 -0.75 15.30 21.50
CA LEU A 186 -0.41 16.50 22.26
C LEU A 186 -1.66 17.29 22.71
N SER A 187 -2.74 17.36 21.92
CA SER A 187 -3.97 18.03 22.35
C SER A 187 -4.66 17.35 23.52
N ASP A 188 -4.41 16.06 23.72
CA ASP A 188 -5.05 15.24 24.73
C ASP A 188 -4.24 15.21 26.06
N LEU A 189 -3.00 15.74 26.07
CA LEU A 189 -2.16 15.83 27.28
C LEU A 189 -2.56 17.04 28.14
N ALA A 190 -3.06 16.78 29.35
CA ALA A 190 -3.47 17.83 30.29
C ALA A 190 -2.28 18.45 31.07
N ASP A 191 -1.22 17.69 31.34
CA ASP A 191 -0.04 18.18 32.07
C ASP A 191 0.86 19.03 31.16
N SER A 192 1.02 20.31 31.49
CA SER A 192 1.86 21.25 30.76
C SER A 192 3.34 20.83 30.69
N GLN A 193 3.89 20.16 31.71
CA GLN A 193 5.29 19.71 31.68
C GLN A 193 5.47 18.47 30.81
N GLU A 194 4.56 17.51 30.91
CA GLU A 194 4.54 16.32 30.07
C GLU A 194 4.32 16.70 28.60
N HIS A 195 3.36 17.59 28.35
CA HIS A 195 3.10 18.15 27.03
C HIS A 195 4.35 18.78 26.40
N ALA A 196 5.08 19.64 27.13
CA ALA A 196 6.29 20.26 26.62
C ALA A 196 7.41 19.24 26.31
N ARG A 197 7.59 18.23 27.17
CA ARG A 197 8.58 17.15 26.95
C ARG A 197 8.22 16.28 25.75
N ALA A 198 6.95 15.86 25.66
CA ALA A 198 6.44 15.04 24.56
C ALA A 198 6.54 15.80 23.23
N ALA A 199 6.12 17.07 23.19
CA ALA A 199 6.20 17.91 22.00
C ALA A 199 7.65 18.01 21.49
N ARG A 200 8.61 18.24 22.38
CA ARG A 200 10.04 18.28 22.02
C ARG A 200 10.52 16.97 21.41
N HIS A 201 10.26 15.84 22.08
CA HIS A 201 10.74 14.55 21.60
C HIS A 201 10.11 14.16 20.26
N LEU A 202 8.79 14.31 20.12
CA LEU A 202 8.04 13.94 18.92
C LEU A 202 8.37 14.85 17.73
N ALA A 203 8.58 16.15 17.95
CA ALA A 203 9.02 17.07 16.92
C ALA A 203 10.40 16.67 16.36
N VAL A 204 11.36 16.36 17.24
CA VAL A 204 12.71 15.92 16.82
C VAL A 204 12.65 14.60 16.06
N ASP A 205 11.87 13.63 16.55
CA ASP A 205 11.69 12.33 15.89
C ASP A 205 11.09 12.48 14.48
N LEU A 206 10.02 13.28 14.34
CA LEU A 206 9.38 13.58 13.05
C LEU A 206 10.35 14.30 12.09
N GLU A 207 11.13 15.27 12.57
CA GLU A 207 12.11 15.97 11.72
C GLU A 207 13.23 15.06 11.22
N LEU A 208 13.78 14.20 12.09
CA LEU A 208 14.81 13.24 11.69
C LEU A 208 14.28 12.28 10.61
N MET A 209 13.00 11.91 10.73
CA MET A 209 12.32 11.11 9.71
C MET A 209 12.14 11.86 8.39
N VAL A 210 11.76 13.13 8.44
CA VAL A 210 11.62 13.97 7.24
C VAL A 210 12.97 14.18 6.54
N ARG A 211 14.04 14.44 7.29
CA ARG A 211 15.43 14.58 6.79
C ARG A 211 15.96 13.34 6.08
N ALA A 212 15.55 12.16 6.54
CA ALA A 212 15.96 10.90 5.94
C ALA A 212 15.38 10.71 4.53
N VAL A 213 14.33 11.43 4.16
CA VAL A 213 13.69 11.33 2.84
C VAL A 213 14.25 12.41 1.91
N LYS A 214 14.89 11.98 0.82
CA LYS A 214 15.49 12.86 -0.16
C LYS A 214 14.47 13.88 -0.70
N ASN A 215 14.86 15.15 -0.76
CA ASN A 215 14.04 16.26 -1.28
C ASN A 215 12.70 16.47 -0.56
N LEU A 216 12.51 15.89 0.63
CA LEU A 216 11.29 16.13 1.40
C LEU A 216 11.35 17.48 2.13
N GLU A 217 12.53 17.93 2.53
CA GLU A 217 12.73 19.26 3.11
C GLU A 217 12.59 20.39 2.09
N LYS A 218 12.87 20.12 0.81
CA LYS A 218 12.77 21.13 -0.25
C LYS A 218 11.35 21.18 -0.81
N GLY A 219 10.61 22.25 -0.56
CA GLY A 219 9.25 22.46 -1.08
C GLY A 219 9.26 23.30 -2.35
N GLY A 220 8.19 23.20 -3.14
CA GLY A 220 8.04 24.02 -4.35
C GLY A 220 7.28 25.34 -4.12
N ALA A 221 7.00 25.72 -2.87
CA ALA A 221 6.56 27.06 -2.44
C ALA A 221 7.53 27.66 -1.40
N GLY A 222 8.72 27.06 -1.25
CA GLY A 222 9.68 27.34 -0.19
C GLY A 222 10.18 26.04 0.44
N ASP A 223 11.43 26.05 0.92
CA ASP A 223 11.95 24.98 1.77
C ASP A 223 11.14 24.92 3.07
N LEU A 224 11.03 23.73 3.68
CA LEU A 224 10.68 23.63 5.10
C LEU A 224 11.59 24.62 5.82
N PRO A 225 11.06 25.65 6.51
CA PRO A 225 11.91 26.71 7.06
C PRO A 225 12.98 26.06 7.94
N GLN A 226 14.25 26.35 7.63
CA GLN A 226 15.38 25.80 8.36
C GLN A 226 15.19 26.09 9.86
N VAL A 227 15.43 25.08 10.67
CA VAL A 227 15.31 25.18 12.12
C VAL A 227 16.35 26.20 12.60
N ASN A 228 15.88 27.38 12.99
CA ASN A 228 16.71 28.29 13.77
C ASN A 228 16.68 27.81 15.24
N LEU A 229 17.65 27.00 15.63
CA LEU A 229 17.80 26.50 17.01
C LEU A 229 18.19 27.60 18.01
N VAL A 230 18.39 28.84 17.54
CA VAL A 230 18.86 29.98 18.34
C VAL A 230 17.70 30.74 19.02
N GLU A 231 16.48 30.60 18.53
CA GLU A 231 15.28 31.27 19.07
C GLU A 231 14.43 30.32 19.93
N PRO A 232 13.58 30.86 20.85
CA PRO A 232 12.60 30.06 21.58
C PRO A 232 11.79 29.20 20.60
N PHE A 233 11.96 27.89 20.70
CA PHE A 233 11.46 26.96 19.71
C PHE A 233 10.12 26.35 20.16
N ASP A 234 9.03 26.81 19.55
CA ASP A 234 7.72 26.20 19.76
C ASP A 234 7.60 24.89 18.97
N TYR A 235 7.76 23.78 19.69
CA TYR A 235 7.69 22.43 19.14
C TYR A 235 6.30 22.07 18.58
N VAL A 236 5.22 22.59 19.18
CA VAL A 236 3.85 22.31 18.71
C VAL A 236 3.58 23.03 17.40
N ALA A 237 3.91 24.32 17.34
CA ALA A 237 3.83 25.09 16.10
C ALA A 237 4.72 24.47 15.01
N ARG A 238 5.86 23.89 15.40
CA ARG A 238 6.72 23.18 14.44
C ARG A 238 6.07 21.93 13.87
N ILE A 239 5.48 21.07 14.71
CA ILE A 239 4.78 19.86 14.25
C ILE A 239 3.67 20.23 13.26
N ALA A 240 2.89 21.29 13.56
CA ALA A 240 1.87 21.81 12.65
C ALA A 240 2.46 22.26 11.30
N LYS A 241 3.54 23.05 11.31
CA LYS A 241 4.23 23.46 10.07
C LYS A 241 4.71 22.27 9.23
N VAL A 242 5.27 21.24 9.87
CA VAL A 242 5.71 20.02 9.17
C VAL A 242 4.51 19.27 8.58
N ARG A 243 3.41 19.13 9.34
CA ARG A 243 2.17 18.53 8.83
C ARG A 243 1.66 19.26 7.59
N ASP A 244 1.51 20.57 7.66
CA ASP A 244 0.94 21.38 6.56
C ASP A 244 1.81 21.29 5.30
N HIS A 245 3.14 21.28 5.46
CA HIS A 245 4.09 21.06 4.36
C HIS A 245 3.93 19.67 3.71
N LEU A 246 3.75 18.62 4.52
CA LEU A 246 3.51 17.27 4.01
C LEU A 246 2.16 17.17 3.28
N GLU A 247 1.12 17.84 3.78
CA GLU A 247 -0.20 17.93 3.14
C GLU A 247 -0.14 18.65 1.79
N GLU A 248 0.59 19.77 1.71
CA GLU A 248 0.81 20.49 0.46
C GLU A 248 1.53 19.59 -0.56
N LYS A 249 2.58 18.87 -0.13
CA LYS A 249 3.28 17.90 -0.99
C LYS A 249 2.38 16.78 -1.46
N ILE A 250 1.55 16.21 -0.59
CA ILE A 250 0.57 15.18 -0.98
C ILE A 250 -0.39 15.74 -2.02
N SER A 251 -0.87 16.97 -1.82
CA SER A 251 -1.78 17.63 -2.76
C SER A 251 -1.13 17.84 -4.14
N ARG A 252 0.14 18.27 -4.17
CA ARG A 252 0.92 18.38 -5.42
C ARG A 252 1.16 17.02 -6.08
N ILE A 253 1.50 15.99 -5.31
CA ILE A 253 1.68 14.62 -5.81
C ILE A 253 0.39 14.13 -6.45
N ASN A 254 -0.75 14.28 -5.77
CA ASN A 254 -2.05 13.88 -6.27
C ASN A 254 -2.40 14.68 -7.54
N SER A 255 -2.29 16.01 -7.53
CA SER A 255 -2.56 16.85 -8.70
C SER A 255 -1.68 16.47 -9.91
N ASN A 256 -0.40 16.16 -9.69
CA ASN A 256 0.49 15.71 -10.76
C ASN A 256 0.13 14.30 -11.24
N GLN A 257 -0.33 13.41 -10.36
CA GLN A 257 -0.85 12.09 -10.75
C GLN A 257 -2.11 12.25 -11.59
N ASP A 258 -3.05 13.09 -11.18
CA ASP A 258 -4.30 13.36 -11.90
C ASP A 258 -4.01 13.93 -13.28
N LYS A 259 -3.17 14.96 -13.40
CA LYS A 259 -2.74 15.52 -14.69
C LYS A 259 -2.08 14.48 -15.61
N ARG A 260 -1.30 13.55 -15.04
CA ARG A 260 -0.68 12.47 -15.83
C ARG A 260 -1.70 11.45 -16.30
N LEU A 261 -2.69 11.14 -15.46
CA LEU A 261 -3.79 10.25 -15.79
C LEU A 261 -4.68 10.86 -16.88
N ASP A 262 -5.03 12.12 -16.75
CA ASP A 262 -5.84 12.84 -17.74
C ASP A 262 -5.14 12.87 -19.09
N ARG A 263 -3.84 13.19 -19.13
CA ARG A 263 -3.04 13.10 -20.37
C ARG A 263 -3.00 11.69 -20.96
N LEU A 264 -2.94 10.66 -20.12
CA LEU A 264 -2.94 9.27 -20.59
C LEU A 264 -4.27 8.92 -21.25
N VAL A 265 -5.38 9.40 -20.66
CA VAL A 265 -6.72 9.22 -21.23
C VAL A 265 -6.84 10.01 -22.54
N GLU A 266 -6.43 11.27 -22.59
CA GLU A 266 -6.45 12.12 -23.78
C GLU A 266 -5.63 11.54 -24.95
N GLN A 267 -4.48 10.92 -24.65
CA GLN A 267 -3.61 10.33 -25.67
C GLN A 267 -4.14 8.99 -26.20
N ASN A 268 -5.09 8.35 -25.52
CA ASN A 268 -5.63 7.07 -25.92
C ASN A 268 -7.12 7.21 -26.29
N SER A 269 -7.42 7.08 -27.58
CA SER A 269 -8.77 7.24 -28.11
C SER A 269 -9.78 6.28 -27.46
N ILE A 270 -9.37 5.05 -27.12
CA ILE A 270 -10.22 4.06 -26.46
C ILE A 270 -10.56 4.47 -25.04
N LEU A 271 -9.58 4.94 -24.26
CA LEU A 271 -9.82 5.44 -22.90
C LEU A 271 -10.67 6.71 -22.92
N THR A 272 -10.44 7.63 -23.86
CA THR A 272 -11.28 8.83 -24.04
C THR A 272 -12.73 8.45 -24.36
N GLN A 273 -12.94 7.53 -25.30
CA GLN A 273 -14.29 7.05 -25.63
C GLN A 273 -14.97 6.39 -24.42
N LEU A 274 -14.24 5.56 -23.67
CA LEU A 274 -14.75 4.94 -22.44
C LEU A 274 -15.09 5.98 -21.37
N GLN A 275 -14.29 7.03 -21.21
CA GLN A 275 -14.56 8.10 -20.26
C GLN A 275 -15.84 8.87 -20.63
N ASN A 276 -16.02 9.18 -21.92
CA ASN A 276 -17.24 9.85 -22.41
C ASN A 276 -18.49 8.98 -22.25
N ARG A 277 -18.35 7.66 -22.44
CA ARG A 277 -19.44 6.69 -22.28
C ARG A 277 -19.60 6.19 -20.85
N LEU A 278 -18.78 6.65 -19.90
CA LEU A 278 -18.79 6.17 -18.51
C LEU A 278 -20.20 6.17 -17.89
N PRO A 279 -21.07 7.20 -18.08
CA PRO A 279 -22.43 7.17 -17.57
C PRO A 279 -23.26 5.99 -18.09
N GLU A 280 -23.09 5.62 -19.37
CA GLU A 280 -23.81 4.56 -20.09
C GLU A 280 -23.30 3.15 -19.76
N LEU A 281 -22.08 3.03 -19.23
CA LEU A 281 -21.49 1.73 -18.94
C LEU A 281 -22.28 0.98 -17.83
N PRO A 282 -22.41 -0.35 -17.93
CA PRO A 282 -23.12 -1.16 -16.92
C PRO A 282 -22.47 -1.03 -15.55
N GLY A 283 -23.28 -0.76 -14.52
CA GLY A 283 -22.78 -0.50 -13.15
C GLY A 283 -22.09 -1.70 -12.48
N ASP A 284 -22.33 -2.91 -12.95
CA ASP A 284 -21.69 -4.17 -12.55
C ASP A 284 -20.65 -4.67 -13.58
N GLY A 285 -20.33 -3.82 -14.56
CA GLY A 285 -19.45 -4.14 -15.66
C GLY A 285 -17.97 -4.20 -15.30
N VAL A 286 -17.23 -4.96 -16.11
CA VAL A 286 -15.76 -4.99 -16.11
C VAL A 286 -15.27 -4.79 -17.54
N ILE A 287 -14.26 -3.95 -17.72
CA ILE A 287 -13.68 -3.64 -19.03
C ILE A 287 -12.36 -4.38 -19.17
N PHE A 288 -12.19 -5.11 -20.27
CA PHE A 288 -10.94 -5.72 -20.68
C PHE A 288 -10.43 -5.04 -21.94
N PHE A 289 -9.12 -4.86 -22.04
CA PHE A 289 -8.49 -4.15 -23.15
C PHE A 289 -7.76 -5.09 -24.09
N PHE A 290 -7.75 -4.74 -25.36
CA PHE A 290 -7.08 -5.44 -26.44
C PHE A 290 -5.92 -4.60 -26.99
N SER A 291 -4.81 -5.27 -27.31
CA SER A 291 -3.71 -4.66 -28.05
C SER A 291 -4.03 -4.57 -29.55
N ARG A 292 -3.23 -3.83 -30.33
CA ARG A 292 -3.33 -3.83 -31.81
C ARG A 292 -3.12 -5.21 -32.44
N GLU A 293 -2.45 -6.11 -31.74
CA GLU A 293 -2.28 -7.51 -32.16
C GLU A 293 -3.55 -8.36 -31.93
N GLY A 294 -4.61 -7.79 -31.34
CA GLY A 294 -5.85 -8.49 -31.05
C GLY A 294 -5.77 -9.39 -29.81
N LEU A 295 -4.80 -9.17 -28.92
CA LEU A 295 -4.63 -9.94 -27.68
C LEU A 295 -5.14 -9.18 -26.47
N ILE A 296 -5.70 -9.90 -25.49
CA ILE A 296 -6.13 -9.28 -24.24
C ILE A 296 -4.89 -8.86 -23.44
N ILE A 297 -4.86 -7.60 -23.00
CA ILE A 297 -3.75 -7.04 -22.25
C ILE A 297 -3.67 -7.70 -20.87
N LYS A 298 -2.47 -8.19 -20.54
CA LYS A 298 -2.16 -8.88 -19.28
C LYS A 298 -1.11 -8.15 -18.45
N THR A 299 -1.05 -8.47 -17.17
CA THR A 299 0.01 -8.06 -16.24
C THR A 299 0.53 -9.27 -15.49
N PRO A 300 1.84 -9.32 -15.18
CA PRO A 300 2.37 -10.35 -14.28
C PRO A 300 1.67 -10.29 -12.92
N MET A 301 1.32 -11.46 -12.39
CA MET A 301 0.82 -11.57 -11.02
C MET A 301 1.98 -11.34 -10.05
N SER A 302 1.78 -10.41 -9.12
CA SER A 302 2.65 -10.20 -7.98
C SER A 302 2.47 -11.33 -6.96
N LYS A 303 2.98 -12.54 -7.26
CA LYS A 303 2.88 -13.80 -6.47
C LYS A 303 1.44 -14.24 -6.10
N PRO A 304 1.18 -15.55 -5.99
CA PRO A 304 -0.15 -16.04 -5.60
C PRO A 304 -0.42 -15.73 -4.12
N GLY A 305 -1.21 -14.67 -3.86
CA GLY A 305 -1.63 -14.31 -2.51
C GLY A 305 -2.38 -12.97 -2.40
N ASN A 306 -2.06 -11.98 -3.23
CA ASN A 306 -2.59 -10.63 -3.10
C ASN A 306 -3.30 -10.16 -4.38
N ILE A 307 -4.56 -10.58 -4.57
CA ILE A 307 -5.47 -9.97 -5.56
C ILE A 307 -6.20 -8.76 -4.95
N LEU A 308 -5.92 -8.38 -3.70
CA LEU A 308 -6.44 -7.16 -3.09
C LEU A 308 -5.30 -6.16 -2.83
N VAL A 309 -5.36 -5.06 -3.57
CA VAL A 309 -4.89 -3.72 -3.22
C VAL A 309 -3.51 -3.63 -2.53
N GLY A 310 -2.50 -3.24 -3.30
CA GLY A 310 -1.46 -2.34 -2.80
C GLY A 310 -0.31 -2.90 -1.96
N VAL A 311 0.13 -4.16 -2.15
CA VAL A 311 1.33 -4.66 -1.45
C VAL A 311 2.28 -5.38 -2.41
N ASP A 312 3.52 -4.88 -2.41
CA ASP A 312 4.76 -5.36 -3.04
C ASP A 312 4.66 -5.92 -4.45
N ARG A 313 4.70 -4.97 -5.40
CA ARG A 313 5.24 -5.22 -6.73
C ARG A 313 6.72 -5.57 -6.56
N GLN A 314 7.05 -6.86 -6.62
CA GLN A 314 8.32 -7.23 -7.24
C GLN A 314 8.18 -6.76 -8.69
N GLU A 315 8.67 -5.55 -8.98
CA GLU A 315 8.64 -5.02 -10.33
C GLU A 315 9.57 -5.88 -11.18
N TYR A 316 9.00 -6.90 -11.83
CA TYR A 316 9.66 -7.50 -12.97
C TYR A 316 9.87 -6.37 -13.99
N PRO A 317 11.11 -6.12 -14.45
CA PRO A 317 11.35 -5.07 -15.41
C PRO A 317 10.49 -5.36 -16.64
N LYS A 318 9.45 -4.52 -16.85
CA LYS A 318 8.49 -4.66 -17.96
C LYS A 318 9.20 -4.81 -19.31
N SER A 319 10.39 -4.24 -19.45
CA SER A 319 11.25 -4.32 -20.64
C SER A 319 11.84 -5.71 -20.93
N LYS A 320 11.83 -6.63 -19.97
CA LYS A 320 12.38 -7.99 -20.13
C LYS A 320 11.30 -9.08 -20.19
N LEU A 321 10.05 -8.74 -19.87
CA LEU A 321 8.95 -9.69 -19.94
C LEU A 321 8.47 -9.78 -21.40
N ARG A 322 8.54 -10.98 -21.97
CA ARG A 322 7.93 -11.26 -23.27
C ARG A 322 6.41 -11.28 -23.12
N PRO A 323 5.63 -11.05 -24.20
CA PRO A 323 4.17 -11.03 -24.11
C PRO A 323 3.57 -12.40 -23.69
N ASP A 324 4.35 -13.49 -23.77
CA ASP A 324 3.95 -14.85 -23.34
C ASP A 324 4.07 -15.04 -21.82
N GLY A 325 4.48 -14.00 -21.09
CA GLY A 325 4.71 -14.05 -19.65
C GLY A 325 6.05 -14.70 -19.28
N THR A 326 6.96 -14.91 -20.22
CA THR A 326 8.30 -15.42 -19.92
C THR A 326 9.34 -14.33 -19.86
N PHE A 327 10.39 -14.52 -19.07
CA PHE A 327 11.60 -13.71 -19.15
C PHE A 327 12.85 -14.58 -18.95
N LEU A 328 13.97 -14.13 -19.51
CA LEU A 328 15.29 -14.73 -19.29
C LEU A 328 15.85 -14.22 -17.97
N SER A 329 16.07 -15.13 -17.02
CA SER A 329 16.77 -14.83 -15.78
C SER A 329 18.23 -14.47 -16.06
N PRO A 330 18.93 -13.78 -15.13
CA PRO A 330 20.36 -13.51 -15.25
C PRO A 330 21.21 -14.79 -15.44
N ASN A 331 20.68 -15.94 -15.03
CA ASN A 331 21.35 -17.24 -15.13
C ASN A 331 21.06 -17.95 -16.46
N GLY A 332 20.33 -17.30 -17.39
CA GLY A 332 19.95 -17.88 -18.68
C GLY A 332 18.71 -18.77 -18.64
N GLU A 333 18.06 -18.92 -17.49
CA GLU A 333 16.85 -19.75 -17.37
C GLU A 333 15.62 -18.98 -17.83
N THR A 334 14.71 -19.65 -18.55
CA THR A 334 13.41 -19.07 -18.91
C THR A 334 12.44 -19.25 -17.75
N VAL A 335 12.07 -18.16 -17.09
CA VAL A 335 11.10 -18.15 -15.99
C VAL A 335 9.73 -17.78 -16.55
N LYS A 336 8.74 -18.64 -16.35
CA LYS A 336 7.33 -18.36 -16.69
C LYS A 336 6.65 -17.68 -15.51
N VAL A 337 6.21 -16.45 -15.72
CA VAL A 337 5.45 -15.67 -14.74
C VAL A 337 3.97 -15.90 -14.99
N GLU A 338 3.22 -16.19 -13.93
CA GLU A 338 1.78 -16.29 -14.03
C GLU A 338 1.19 -14.90 -14.35
N MET A 339 0.40 -14.82 -15.41
CA MET A 339 -0.16 -13.55 -15.92
C MET A 339 -1.64 -13.48 -15.61
N THR A 340 -2.11 -12.29 -15.19
CA THR A 340 -3.55 -11.99 -15.04
C THR A 340 -3.99 -10.91 -16.02
N TYR A 341 -5.27 -10.90 -16.37
CA TYR A 341 -5.83 -9.90 -17.26
C TYR A 341 -5.87 -8.53 -16.58
N LYS A 342 -5.46 -7.48 -17.29
CA LYS A 342 -5.71 -6.11 -16.82
C LYS A 342 -7.17 -5.77 -17.10
N ALA A 343 -7.88 -5.35 -16.06
CA ALA A 343 -9.32 -5.09 -16.15
C ALA A 343 -9.76 -3.92 -15.29
N ILE A 344 -10.63 -3.05 -15.79
CA ILE A 344 -11.23 -1.94 -15.03
C ILE A 344 -12.61 -2.35 -14.53
N ASP A 345 -12.83 -2.23 -13.22
CA ASP A 345 -14.16 -2.35 -12.64
C ASP A 345 -14.93 -1.04 -12.88
N VAL A 346 -15.99 -1.09 -13.68
CA VAL A 346 -16.85 0.07 -13.96
C VAL A 346 -17.41 0.70 -12.68
N PRO A 347 -17.90 -0.04 -11.66
CA PRO A 347 -18.39 0.59 -10.45
C PRO A 347 -17.30 1.37 -9.70
N ARG A 348 -16.05 0.88 -9.70
CA ARG A 348 -14.92 1.62 -9.09
C ARG A 348 -14.60 2.87 -9.89
N TRP A 349 -14.62 2.79 -11.22
CA TRP A 349 -14.40 3.95 -12.09
C TRP A 349 -15.45 5.03 -11.85
N LYS A 350 -16.74 4.66 -11.83
CA LYS A 350 -17.84 5.60 -11.57
C LYS A 350 -17.71 6.29 -10.20
N ASN A 351 -17.28 5.56 -9.17
CA ASN A 351 -17.26 6.06 -7.80
C ASN A 351 -15.98 6.84 -7.44
N ALA A 352 -14.83 6.48 -8.01
CA ALA A 352 -13.52 7.01 -7.60
C ALA A 352 -12.66 7.54 -8.76
N GLY A 353 -13.22 7.65 -9.96
CA GLY A 353 -12.58 8.30 -11.11
C GLY A 353 -11.42 7.52 -11.73
N ASN A 354 -10.49 8.24 -12.37
CA ASN A 354 -9.37 7.66 -13.12
C ASN A 354 -8.22 7.15 -12.22
N GLY A 355 -8.21 7.56 -10.95
CA GLY A 355 -7.13 7.33 -10.00
C GLY A 355 -6.94 5.87 -9.54
N PRO A 356 -5.91 5.60 -8.72
CA PRO A 356 -5.58 4.23 -8.25
C PRO A 356 -6.70 3.53 -7.47
N ASN A 357 -7.55 4.30 -6.79
CA ASN A 357 -8.71 3.78 -6.04
C ASN A 357 -9.95 3.61 -6.93
N GLY A 358 -9.95 4.18 -8.14
CA GLY A 358 -11.02 4.07 -9.13
C GLY A 358 -10.63 3.08 -10.22
N ALA A 359 -10.54 3.56 -11.45
CA ALA A 359 -10.19 2.74 -12.59
C ALA A 359 -8.73 2.24 -12.58
N GLY A 360 -7.83 2.92 -11.86
CA GLY A 360 -6.41 2.61 -11.87
C GLY A 360 -5.85 2.64 -13.28
N ILE A 361 -6.11 3.74 -14.02
CA ILE A 361 -5.73 3.88 -15.43
C ILE A 361 -4.20 3.89 -15.60
N ASP A 362 -3.45 4.29 -14.55
CA ASP A 362 -1.99 4.31 -14.52
C ASP A 362 -1.35 2.96 -14.87
N ARG A 363 -2.01 1.84 -14.57
CA ARG A 363 -1.47 0.50 -14.87
C ARG A 363 -1.44 0.18 -16.37
N PHE A 364 -2.13 0.96 -17.17
CA PHE A 364 -2.15 0.87 -18.62
C PHE A 364 -1.14 1.81 -19.30
N ALA A 365 -0.36 2.57 -18.53
CA ALA A 365 0.70 3.40 -19.08
C ALA A 365 1.72 2.56 -19.86
N GLY A 366 1.87 2.90 -21.14
CA GLY A 366 2.75 2.22 -22.09
C GLY A 366 2.15 1.02 -22.80
N ASP A 367 0.89 0.66 -22.53
CA ASP A 367 0.21 -0.38 -23.29
C ASP A 367 -0.35 0.20 -24.61
N ASP A 368 -0.25 -0.58 -25.69
CA ASP A 368 -0.80 -0.22 -27.01
C ASP A 368 -2.27 -0.65 -27.13
N ILE A 369 -3.16 0.06 -26.42
CA ILE A 369 -4.60 -0.24 -26.42
C ILE A 369 -5.22 0.14 -27.77
N ALA A 370 -5.78 -0.86 -28.46
CA ALA A 370 -6.49 -0.70 -29.73
C ALA A 370 -8.01 -0.84 -29.59
N GLY A 371 -8.46 -1.64 -28.62
CA GLY A 371 -9.87 -1.89 -28.39
C GLY A 371 -10.17 -2.27 -26.94
N ALA A 372 -11.46 -2.32 -26.61
CA ALA A 372 -11.94 -2.73 -25.31
C ALA A 372 -13.27 -3.50 -25.44
N VAL A 373 -13.44 -4.48 -24.57
CA VAL A 373 -14.70 -5.22 -24.39
C VAL A 373 -15.25 -4.94 -23.00
N ILE A 374 -16.55 -4.69 -22.94
CA ILE A 374 -17.30 -4.50 -21.71
C ILE A 374 -18.01 -5.82 -21.43
N VAL A 375 -17.75 -6.40 -20.26
CA VAL A 375 -18.40 -7.64 -19.83
C VAL A 375 -19.22 -7.43 -18.57
N ARG A 376 -20.31 -8.17 -18.43
CA ARG A 376 -21.14 -8.19 -17.22
C ARG A 376 -21.48 -9.62 -16.82
N PRO A 377 -21.92 -9.87 -15.57
CA PRO A 377 -22.55 -11.14 -15.21
C PRO A 377 -23.71 -11.47 -16.16
N LYS A 378 -23.71 -12.68 -16.71
CA LYS A 378 -24.78 -13.15 -17.60
C LYS A 378 -26.09 -13.22 -16.82
N ALA A 379 -27.17 -12.73 -17.42
CA ALA A 379 -28.48 -12.72 -16.77
C ALA A 379 -28.93 -14.14 -16.36
N GLY A 380 -29.30 -14.30 -15.09
CA GLY A 380 -29.70 -15.61 -14.55
C GLY A 380 -28.56 -16.61 -14.32
N ALA A 381 -27.29 -16.21 -14.50
CA ALA A 381 -26.16 -17.07 -14.21
C ALA A 381 -26.09 -17.40 -12.71
N LYS A 382 -26.07 -18.69 -12.38
CA LYS A 382 -25.90 -19.15 -11.01
C LYS A 382 -24.43 -19.01 -10.59
N PRO A 383 -24.15 -18.64 -9.33
CA PRO A 383 -22.79 -18.66 -8.81
C PRO A 383 -22.25 -20.10 -8.84
N ILE A 384 -21.08 -20.28 -9.44
CA ILE A 384 -20.36 -21.55 -9.51
C ILE A 384 -19.26 -21.52 -8.45
N GLN A 385 -19.34 -22.42 -7.47
CA GLN A 385 -18.29 -22.54 -6.46
C GLN A 385 -17.22 -23.53 -6.95
N ALA A 386 -15.99 -23.06 -7.12
CA ALA A 386 -14.83 -23.88 -7.47
C ALA A 386 -13.63 -23.47 -6.62
N ASN A 387 -12.93 -24.44 -6.00
CA ASN A 387 -11.74 -24.21 -5.18
C ASN A 387 -11.90 -23.08 -4.14
N LYS A 388 -13.00 -23.10 -3.38
CA LYS A 388 -13.36 -22.07 -2.37
C LYS A 388 -13.59 -20.66 -2.93
N ARG A 389 -13.66 -20.49 -4.26
CA ARG A 389 -13.98 -19.23 -4.93
C ARG A 389 -15.32 -19.33 -5.63
N VAL A 390 -16.08 -18.24 -5.59
CA VAL A 390 -17.37 -18.13 -6.27
C VAL A 390 -17.15 -17.38 -7.57
N PHE A 391 -17.52 -18.02 -8.69
CA PHE A 391 -17.43 -17.46 -10.03
C PHE A 391 -18.84 -17.24 -10.57
N VAL A 392 -19.03 -16.16 -11.32
CA VAL A 392 -20.27 -15.93 -12.08
C VAL A 392 -19.90 -15.87 -13.55
N GLU A 393 -20.67 -16.55 -14.39
CA GLU A 393 -20.47 -16.50 -15.84
C GLU A 393 -20.65 -15.06 -16.33
N LYS A 394 -19.73 -14.60 -17.18
CA LYS A 394 -19.75 -13.24 -17.74
C LYS A 394 -19.91 -13.29 -19.25
N GLU A 395 -20.64 -12.33 -19.81
CA GLU A 395 -20.88 -12.16 -21.24
C GLU A 395 -20.41 -10.77 -21.70
N VAL A 396 -19.98 -10.68 -22.96
CA VAL A 396 -19.65 -9.41 -23.61
C VAL A 396 -20.94 -8.67 -23.95
N VAL A 397 -21.05 -7.41 -23.54
CA VAL A 397 -22.24 -6.56 -23.75
C VAL A 397 -21.94 -5.23 -24.43
N GLY A 398 -20.68 -4.99 -24.78
CA GLY A 398 -20.29 -3.80 -25.50
C GLY A 398 -18.88 -3.92 -26.03
N LEU A 399 -18.68 -3.35 -27.21
CA LEU A 399 -17.43 -3.36 -27.96
C LEU A 399 -17.02 -1.92 -28.27
N ILE A 400 -15.72 -1.62 -28.15
CA ILE A 400 -15.16 -0.31 -28.45
C ILE A 400 -13.82 -0.48 -29.16
N GLY A 401 -13.62 0.28 -30.25
CA GLY A 401 -12.35 0.34 -30.96
C GLY A 401 -12.08 -0.82 -31.91
N GLU A 402 -10.80 -1.05 -32.17
CA GLU A 402 -10.31 -2.12 -33.05
C GLU A 402 -10.22 -3.42 -32.26
N LEU A 403 -11.06 -4.38 -32.63
CA LEU A 403 -11.12 -5.71 -32.05
C LEU A 403 -11.01 -6.76 -33.16
N PRO A 404 -10.49 -7.97 -32.86
CA PRO A 404 -10.56 -9.08 -33.81
C PRO A 404 -12.01 -9.32 -34.25
N ALA A 405 -12.22 -9.62 -35.53
CA ALA A 405 -13.55 -9.77 -36.13
C ALA A 405 -14.43 -10.83 -35.44
N ASP A 406 -13.81 -11.84 -34.82
CA ASP A 406 -14.52 -12.90 -34.11
C ASP A 406 -15.05 -12.45 -32.74
N VAL A 407 -14.66 -11.27 -32.24
CA VAL A 407 -15.15 -10.72 -30.97
C VAL A 407 -16.50 -10.07 -31.20
N ILE A 408 -17.55 -10.67 -30.66
CA ILE A 408 -18.95 -10.23 -30.83
C ILE A 408 -19.66 -10.06 -29.48
N GLU A 409 -20.70 -9.24 -29.44
CA GLU A 409 -21.60 -9.14 -28.30
C GLU A 409 -22.33 -10.47 -28.05
N GLY A 410 -22.60 -10.78 -26.78
CA GLY A 410 -23.15 -12.06 -26.33
C GLY A 410 -22.10 -13.19 -26.18
N MET A 411 -20.85 -12.98 -26.64
CA MET A 411 -19.79 -13.96 -26.43
C MET A 411 -19.50 -14.17 -24.93
N ALA A 412 -19.34 -15.41 -24.50
CA ALA A 412 -18.94 -15.71 -23.13
C ALA A 412 -17.48 -15.27 -22.89
N PHE A 413 -17.20 -14.59 -21.76
CA PHE A 413 -15.85 -14.13 -21.45
C PHE A 413 -14.83 -15.28 -21.38
N LYS A 414 -15.25 -16.47 -20.95
CA LYS A 414 -14.40 -17.68 -20.92
C LYS A 414 -13.91 -18.06 -22.33
N GLU A 415 -14.75 -17.89 -23.33
CA GLU A 415 -14.40 -18.14 -24.73
C GLU A 415 -13.45 -17.08 -25.26
N LEU A 416 -13.74 -15.81 -24.97
CA LEU A 416 -12.87 -14.68 -25.30
C LEU A 416 -11.46 -14.87 -24.69
N ALA A 417 -11.39 -15.22 -23.41
CA ALA A 417 -10.14 -15.52 -22.70
C ALA A 417 -9.41 -16.75 -23.28
N LYS A 418 -10.14 -17.77 -23.76
CA LYS A 418 -9.53 -18.94 -24.39
C LYS A 418 -8.90 -18.59 -25.74
N ARG A 419 -9.60 -17.79 -26.56
CA ARG A 419 -9.18 -17.43 -27.93
C ARG A 419 -8.08 -16.37 -27.94
N PHE A 420 -8.24 -15.32 -27.13
CA PHE A 420 -7.38 -14.12 -27.17
C PHE A 420 -6.51 -13.95 -25.92
N GLY A 421 -6.64 -14.85 -24.94
CA GLY A 421 -5.84 -14.80 -23.72
C GLY A 421 -4.50 -15.52 -23.84
N ASN A 422 -4.37 -16.60 -24.61
CA ASN A 422 -3.14 -17.38 -24.64
C ASN A 422 -2.39 -17.23 -25.97
N MET A 423 -1.11 -16.82 -25.90
CA MET A 423 -0.13 -17.09 -26.96
C MET A 423 0.32 -18.57 -26.94
N GLU A 424 -0.63 -19.49 -27.01
CA GLU A 424 -0.33 -20.85 -27.52
C GLU A 424 -0.54 -20.95 -29.03
N TYR A 425 -0.82 -19.83 -29.71
CA TYR A 425 -0.51 -19.70 -31.14
C TYR A 425 0.98 -19.40 -31.32
N SER A 426 1.80 -20.40 -31.03
CA SER A 426 2.94 -20.66 -31.89
C SER A 426 2.37 -20.75 -33.31
N ARG A 427 2.63 -19.73 -34.14
CA ARG A 427 2.62 -19.95 -35.58
C ARG A 427 3.53 -21.13 -35.81
N LYS A 428 2.97 -22.31 -36.13
CA LYS A 428 3.76 -23.31 -36.87
C LYS A 428 4.22 -22.59 -38.15
N PRO A 429 5.53 -22.46 -38.40
CA PRO A 429 6.01 -21.99 -39.70
C PRO A 429 5.86 -23.16 -40.68
N SER A 430 4.62 -23.48 -41.05
CA SER A 430 4.32 -24.47 -42.08
C SER A 430 2.85 -24.30 -42.46
N GLU A 431 2.57 -23.36 -43.36
CA GLU A 431 1.48 -23.37 -44.35
C GLU A 431 1.29 -21.94 -44.92
N VAL A 432 2.36 -21.41 -45.53
CA VAL A 432 2.18 -20.59 -46.73
C VAL A 432 2.28 -21.59 -47.87
N LYS A 433 1.14 -22.12 -48.31
CA LYS A 433 1.08 -22.63 -49.68
C LYS A 433 1.06 -21.41 -50.57
N ALA A 434 2.09 -21.27 -51.39
CA ALA A 434 2.06 -20.38 -52.52
C ALA A 434 0.85 -20.77 -53.40
N VAL A 435 -0.03 -19.80 -53.63
CA VAL A 435 -0.83 -19.70 -54.85
C VAL A 435 -0.67 -18.28 -55.35
#